data_AF-A0A925IJN8-F1
#
_entry.id   AF-A0A925IJN8-F1
#
_cell.length_a   1.000
_cell.length_b   1.000
_cell.length_c   1.000
_cell.angle_alpha   90.00
_cell.angle_beta   90.00
_cell.angle_gamma   90.00
#
_symmetry.space_group_name_H-M   'P 1'
#
loop_
_entity.id
_entity.type
_entity.pdbx_description
1 polymer ?
#
loop_
_entity_poly.entity_id
_entity_poly.type
_entity_poly.pdbx_seq_one_letter_code
_entity_poly.pdbx_strand_id
1 'polypeptide(L)'
;MNNDNDDPVIVRVGTFFLVIGGGIFVIFIASDLADRADFDYFFIAVLLIFVGWVFRRGKPPPPSAGRFSYIKKMRENAKKKREEKLQGKQDAKKK
;
A
#
# COMPACT_ATOMS: atom_id res chain seq x y z
N MET A 1 6.39 22.93 6.17
CA MET A 1 5.07 22.62 5.58
C MET A 1 5.12 21.16 5.15
N ASN A 2 4.50 20.27 5.92
CA ASN A 2 4.44 18.84 5.59
C ASN A 2 3.25 18.65 4.65
N ASN A 3 3.53 18.28 3.40
CA ASN A 3 2.49 17.93 2.45
C ASN A 3 2.04 16.49 2.70
N ASP A 4 1.17 16.30 3.69
CA ASP A 4 0.55 15.01 3.98
C ASP A 4 -0.54 14.63 2.93
N ASN A 5 -0.62 15.39 1.82
CA ASN A 5 -1.68 15.33 0.80
C ASN A 5 -1.16 15.11 -0.64
N ASP A 6 0.13 14.81 -0.85
CA ASP A 6 0.71 14.71 -2.21
C ASP A 6 0.66 13.29 -2.80
N ASP A 7 0.48 12.26 -1.97
CA ASP A 7 0.36 10.85 -2.39
C ASP A 7 -0.93 10.46 -3.17
N PRO A 8 -2.12 11.09 -2.98
CA PRO A 8 -3.33 10.61 -3.63
C PRO A 8 -3.31 10.87 -5.14
N VAL A 9 -2.68 11.96 -5.60
CA VAL A 9 -2.63 12.29 -7.03
C VAL A 9 -1.69 11.34 -7.76
N ILE A 10 -0.47 11.12 -7.26
CA ILE A 10 0.48 10.21 -7.91
C ILE A 10 -0.04 8.77 -7.98
N VAL A 11 -0.74 8.31 -6.93
CA VAL A 11 -1.37 6.97 -6.91
C VAL A 11 -2.54 6.88 -7.89
N ARG A 12 -3.34 7.95 -8.05
CA ARG A 12 -4.41 8.02 -9.06
C ARG A 12 -3.83 8.03 -10.47
N VAL A 13 -2.78 8.81 -10.71
CA VAL A 13 -2.06 8.84 -11.99
C VAL A 13 -1.47 7.46 -12.31
N GLY A 14 -0.84 6.78 -11.34
CA GLY A 14 -0.37 5.41 -11.52
C GLY A 14 -1.50 4.43 -11.85
N THR A 15 -2.67 4.59 -11.23
CA THR A 15 -3.86 3.78 -11.52
C THR A 15 -4.38 4.05 -12.94
N PHE A 16 -4.38 5.30 -13.39
CA PHE A 16 -4.75 5.67 -14.75
C PHE A 16 -3.84 5.00 -15.79
N PHE A 17 -2.52 5.04 -15.59
CA PHE A 17 -1.56 4.36 -16.46
C PHE A 17 -1.76 2.84 -16.50
N LEU A 18 -2.07 2.22 -15.36
CA LEU A 18 -2.41 0.78 -15.32
C LEU A 18 -3.68 0.45 -16.13
N VAL A 19 -4.70 1.30 -16.03
CA VAL A 19 -5.96 1.09 -16.78
C VAL A 19 -5.74 1.26 -18.28
N ILE A 20 -5.05 2.32 -18.71
CA ILE A 20 -4.74 2.53 -20.13
C ILE A 20 -3.83 1.42 -20.67
N GLY A 21 -2.77 1.08 -19.94
CA GLY A 21 -1.86 0.01 -20.33
C GLY A 21 -2.60 -1.33 -20.46
N GLY A 22 -3.52 -1.63 -19.53
CA GLY A 22 -4.41 -2.79 -19.63
C GLY A 22 -5.34 -2.73 -20.85
N GLY A 23 -5.89 -1.56 -21.17
CA GLY A 23 -6.73 -1.38 -22.36
C GLY A 23 -5.97 -1.62 -23.67
N ILE A 24 -4.76 -1.07 -23.79
CA ILE A 24 -3.90 -1.29 -24.97
C ILE A 24 -3.45 -2.75 -25.05
N PHE A 25 -3.21 -3.40 -23.91
CA PHE A 25 -2.91 -4.83 -23.89
C PHE A 25 -4.05 -5.68 -24.45
N VAL A 26 -5.31 -5.32 -24.20
CA VAL A 26 -6.48 -5.98 -24.81
C VAL A 26 -6.48 -5.79 -26.33
N ILE A 27 -6.11 -4.60 -26.83
CA ILE A 27 -5.99 -4.34 -28.27
C ILE A 27 -4.89 -5.22 -28.88
N PHE A 28 -3.75 -5.36 -28.21
CA PHE A 28 -2.69 -6.28 -28.64
C PHE A 28 -3.20 -7.72 -28.77
N ILE A 29 -3.92 -8.23 -27.75
CA ILE A 29 -4.52 -9.57 -27.81
C ILE A 29 -5.47 -9.69 -29.00
N ALA A 30 -6.33 -8.69 -29.23
CA ALA A 30 -7.24 -8.70 -30.37
C ALA A 30 -6.49 -8.70 -31.72
N SER A 31 -5.36 -8.00 -31.79
CA SER A 31 -4.50 -7.95 -32.98
C SER A 31 -3.79 -9.29 -33.24
N ASP A 32 -3.30 -9.94 -32.19
CA ASP A 32 -2.70 -11.27 -32.23
C ASP A 32 -3.72 -12.33 -32.70
N LEU A 33 -4.96 -12.25 -32.21
CA LEU A 33 -6.06 -13.11 -32.68
C LEU A 33 -6.40 -12.91 -34.17
N ALA A 34 -6.05 -11.77 -34.76
CA ALA A 34 -6.28 -11.46 -36.17
C ALA A 34 -5.06 -11.82 -37.06
N ASP A 35 -4.10 -12.62 -36.57
CA ASP A 35 -2.83 -12.96 -37.23
C ASP A 35 -2.01 -11.70 -37.63
N ARG A 36 -2.24 -10.60 -36.92
CA ARG A 36 -1.56 -9.30 -37.10
C ARG A 36 -0.98 -8.90 -35.75
N ALA A 37 0.02 -9.64 -35.28
CA ALA A 37 0.68 -9.34 -34.01
C ALA A 37 1.46 -8.02 -34.08
N ASP A 38 0.78 -6.91 -33.76
CA ASP A 38 1.37 -5.59 -33.66
C ASP A 38 2.06 -5.44 -32.30
N PHE A 39 3.34 -5.80 -32.26
CA PHE A 39 4.16 -5.75 -31.05
C PHE A 39 4.31 -4.34 -30.46
N ASP A 40 4.09 -3.29 -31.26
CA ASP A 40 4.09 -1.91 -30.77
C ASP A 40 3.06 -1.71 -29.64
N TYR A 41 1.86 -2.28 -29.78
CA TYR A 41 0.85 -2.23 -28.73
C TYR A 41 1.29 -2.99 -27.48
N PHE A 42 1.96 -4.13 -27.65
CA PHE A 42 2.50 -4.90 -26.53
C PHE A 42 3.56 -4.10 -25.76
N PHE A 43 4.54 -3.52 -26.44
CA PHE A 43 5.60 -2.75 -25.78
C PHE A 43 5.07 -1.49 -25.11
N ILE A 44 4.15 -0.77 -25.75
CA ILE A 44 3.49 0.39 -25.16
C ILE A 44 2.69 -0.01 -23.92
N ALA A 45 1.92 -1.10 -23.98
CA ALA A 45 1.15 -1.60 -22.85
C ALA A 45 2.06 -1.97 -21.65
N VAL A 46 3.12 -2.73 -21.90
CA VAL A 46 4.09 -3.14 -20.86
C VAL A 46 4.75 -1.91 -20.22
N LEU A 47 5.18 -0.95 -21.03
CA LEU A 47 5.78 0.30 -20.55
C LEU A 47 4.81 1.06 -19.64
N LEU A 48 3.56 1.25 -20.07
CA LEU A 48 2.54 1.98 -19.31
C LEU A 48 2.19 1.26 -18.00
N ILE A 49 2.06 -0.07 -18.04
CA ILE A 49 1.80 -0.88 -16.84
C ILE A 49 2.96 -0.75 -15.86
N PHE A 50 4.20 -0.84 -16.34
CA PHE A 50 5.39 -0.71 -15.50
C PHE A 50 5.48 0.67 -14.83
N VAL A 51 5.29 1.74 -15.60
CA VAL A 51 5.29 3.12 -15.08
C VAL A 51 4.15 3.32 -14.07
N GLY A 52 2.93 2.85 -14.41
CA GLY A 52 1.78 2.93 -13.52
C GLY A 52 1.99 2.17 -12.20
N TRP A 53 2.64 1.01 -12.26
CA TRP A 53 3.03 0.24 -11.08
C TRP A 53 4.05 0.98 -10.22
N VAL A 54 5.08 1.58 -10.83
CA VAL A 54 6.09 2.38 -10.13
C VAL A 54 5.45 3.52 -9.35
N PHE A 55 4.54 4.28 -9.96
CA PHE A 55 3.83 5.37 -9.30
C PHE A 55 2.88 4.91 -8.18
N ARG A 56 2.37 3.69 -8.27
CA ARG A 56 1.50 3.11 -7.24
C ARG A 56 2.27 2.60 -6.01
N ARG A 57 3.57 2.26 -6.15
CA ARG A 57 4.39 1.70 -5.04
C ARG A 57 4.61 2.68 -3.88
N GLY A 58 4.50 3.98 -4.11
CA GLY A 58 4.60 5.00 -3.06
C GLY A 58 3.38 5.13 -2.15
N LYS A 59 2.33 4.31 -2.33
CA LYS A 59 1.08 4.46 -1.59
C LYS A 59 1.30 4.25 -0.08
N PRO A 60 1.03 5.26 0.78
CA PRO A 60 1.13 5.10 2.22
C PRO A 60 0.10 4.05 2.70
N PRO A 61 0.42 3.30 3.77
CA PRO A 61 -0.50 2.32 4.32
C PRO A 61 -1.83 3.00 4.66
N PRO A 62 -2.97 2.34 4.40
CA PRO A 62 -4.27 2.93 4.66
C PRO A 62 -4.37 3.31 6.15
N PRO A 63 -5.02 4.43 6.48
CA PRO A 63 -5.20 4.84 7.86
C PRO A 63 -5.81 3.69 8.65
N SER A 64 -5.20 3.36 9.80
CA SER A 64 -5.61 2.21 10.60
C SER A 64 -7.11 2.29 10.87
N ALA A 65 -7.86 1.27 10.46
CA ALA A 65 -9.32 1.34 10.40
C ALA A 65 -10.02 1.40 11.78
N GLY A 66 -9.32 1.65 12.89
CA GLY A 66 -9.89 1.73 14.24
C GLY A 66 -10.43 0.40 14.79
N ARG A 67 -10.60 -0.62 13.94
CA ARG A 67 -11.23 -1.92 14.25
C ARG A 67 -10.52 -2.70 15.36
N PHE A 68 -9.22 -2.44 15.57
CA PHE A 68 -8.41 -3.05 16.63
C PHE A 68 -7.94 -2.04 17.69
N SER A 69 -8.50 -0.82 17.71
CA SER A 69 -8.14 0.22 18.70
C SER A 69 -8.38 -0.25 20.14
N TYR A 70 -9.48 -0.97 20.37
CA TYR A 70 -9.81 -1.52 21.68
C TYR A 70 -8.81 -2.62 22.12
N ILE A 71 -8.45 -3.53 21.21
CA ILE A 71 -7.48 -4.60 21.48
C ILE A 71 -6.07 -4.02 21.71
N LYS A 72 -5.70 -2.97 20.98
CA LYS A 72 -4.44 -2.24 21.20
C LYS A 72 -4.40 -1.61 22.60
N LYS A 73 -5.46 -0.91 22.99
CA LYS A 73 -5.60 -0.28 24.31
C LYS A 73 -5.58 -1.32 25.46
N MET A 74 -6.19 -2.47 25.23
CA MET A 74 -6.17 -3.58 26.19
C MET A 74 -4.76 -4.18 26.37
N ARG A 75 -3.99 -4.37 25.28
CA ARG A 75 -2.58 -4.82 25.36
C ARG A 75 -1.68 -3.81 26.09
N GLU A 76 -1.85 -2.51 25.83
CA GLU A 76 -1.07 -1.46 26.50
C GLU A 76 -1.35 -1.43 28.00
N ASN A 77 -2.62 -1.52 28.41
CA ASN A 77 -3.00 -1.57 29.82
C ASN A 77 -2.48 -2.86 30.53
N ALA A 78 -2.44 -3.99 29.81
CA ALA A 78 -1.89 -5.23 30.35
C ALA A 78 -0.36 -5.15 30.54
N LYS A 79 0.36 -4.44 29.67
CA LYS A 79 1.80 -4.17 29.84
C LYS A 79 2.07 -3.29 31.06
N LYS A 80 1.35 -2.16 31.19
CA LYS A 80 1.49 -1.25 32.35
C LYS A 80 1.27 -1.97 33.68
N LYS A 81 0.23 -2.79 33.77
CA LYS A 81 -0.03 -3.62 34.98
C LYS A 81 1.07 -4.62 35.29
N ARG A 82 1.80 -5.12 34.29
CA ARG A 82 2.95 -6.02 34.51
C ARG A 82 4.17 -5.24 34.99
N GLU A 83 4.42 -4.07 34.42
CA GLU A 83 5.51 -3.17 34.79
C GLU A 83 5.35 -2.66 36.23
N GLU A 84 4.15 -2.22 36.62
CA GLU A 84 3.81 -1.81 37.99
C GLU A 84 4.02 -2.95 39.01
N LYS A 85 3.63 -4.18 38.65
CA LYS A 85 3.86 -5.38 39.48
C LYS A 85 5.34 -5.76 39.59
N LEU A 86 6.14 -5.49 38.56
CA LEU A 86 7.58 -5.74 38.56
C LEU A 86 8.30 -4.69 39.42
N GLN A 87 7.93 -3.41 39.31
CA GLN A 87 8.46 -2.33 40.16
C GLN A 87 8.12 -2.54 41.63
N GLY A 88 6.86 -2.81 41.98
CA GLY A 88 6.47 -3.07 43.37
C GLY A 88 7.16 -4.30 43.99
N LYS A 89 7.53 -5.29 43.19
CA LYS A 89 8.35 -6.44 43.65
C LYS A 89 9.83 -6.09 43.84
N GLN A 90 10.37 -5.15 43.08
CA GLN A 90 11.74 -4.67 43.25
C GLN A 90 11.87 -3.76 44.48
N ASP A 91 10.89 -2.89 44.71
CA ASP A 91 10.85 -2.00 45.88
C ASP A 91 10.65 -2.77 47.19
N ALA A 92 9.82 -3.82 47.17
CA ALA A 92 9.65 -4.72 48.31
C ALA A 92 10.86 -5.62 48.61
N LYS A 93 11.78 -5.80 47.64
CA LYS A 93 13.00 -6.59 47.82
C LYS A 93 14.20 -5.75 48.26
N LYS A 94 14.07 -4.42 48.23
CA LYS A 94 15.11 -3.44 48.58
C LYS A 94 14.91 -2.86 50.00
N LYS A 95 13.81 -3.22 50.67
CA LYS A 95 13.47 -2.85 52.04
C LYS A 95 13.67 -4.04 52.97
#